data_AF-A0A961UR78-F1
#
_entry.id   AF-A0A961UR78-F1
#
_cell.length_a   1.000
_cell.length_b   1.000
_cell.length_c   1.000
_cell.angle_alpha   90.00
_cell.angle_beta   90.00
_cell.angle_gamma   90.00
#
_symmetry.space_group_name_H-M   'P 1'
#
loop_
_entity.id
_entity.type
_entity.pdbx_description
1 polymer ?
#
loop_
_entity_poly.entity_id
_entity_poly.type
_entity_poly.pdbx_seq_one_letter_code
_entity_poly.pdbx_strand_id
1 'polypeptide(L)'
;MKKQSSERDYEVGYGKPPKEHRFKPKTKNADRSPKTKRAKRRRGEPGQVDLHALLIEPVSVVKGGKVQKMDPFEAMLRKHLELALKERSASAIKAILDMAMEYSLIKSPPPCNSGGVLMVPMITEEDIAFVRLWSESRFDDDQAGGAS
;
A
#
# COMPACT_ATOMS: atom_id res chain seq x y z
N MET A 1 28.27 11.09 44.34
CA MET A 1 29.69 11.08 43.92
C MET A 1 29.99 9.74 43.24
N LYS A 2 30.38 9.71 41.96
CA LYS A 2 30.77 8.47 41.25
C LYS A 2 32.27 8.23 41.47
N LYS A 3 32.62 7.13 42.12
CA LYS A 3 34.00 6.71 42.37
C LYS A 3 34.59 6.21 41.05
N GLN A 4 35.47 6.98 40.41
CA GLN A 4 36.29 6.51 39.30
C GLN A 4 37.41 5.66 39.89
N SER A 5 37.39 4.34 39.64
CA SER A 5 38.50 3.45 39.97
C SER A 5 39.62 3.67 38.96
N SER A 6 40.81 4.03 39.43
CA SER A 6 42.04 4.18 38.66
C SER A 6 42.34 2.92 37.84
N GLU A 7 42.86 3.15 36.63
CA GLU A 7 43.12 2.16 35.57
C GLU A 7 44.10 1.04 35.97
N ARG A 8 44.85 1.23 37.05
CA ARG A 8 45.99 0.39 37.46
C ARG A 8 45.64 -0.76 38.41
N ASP A 9 44.42 -0.83 38.94
CA ASP A 9 44.01 -1.83 39.96
C ASP A 9 43.00 -2.87 39.45
N TYR A 10 42.86 -3.06 38.12
CA TYR A 10 41.91 -4.04 37.59
C TYR A 10 42.55 -5.43 37.47
N GLU A 11 42.39 -6.24 38.51
CA GLU A 11 42.81 -7.63 38.53
C GLU A 11 41.78 -8.53 37.80
N VAL A 12 42.26 -9.33 36.85
CA VAL A 12 41.46 -10.28 36.08
C VAL A 12 41.31 -11.57 36.90
N GLY A 13 40.07 -12.05 37.07
CA GLY A 13 39.76 -13.26 37.82
C GLY A 13 38.49 -13.94 37.29
N TYR A 14 38.10 -15.06 37.91
CA TYR A 14 36.91 -15.81 37.47
C TYR A 14 35.65 -14.91 37.51
N GLY A 15 34.94 -14.80 36.37
CA GLY A 15 33.78 -13.92 36.21
C GLY A 15 34.10 -12.43 35.94
N LYS A 16 35.37 -12.04 35.83
CA LYS A 16 35.80 -10.66 35.53
C LYS A 16 36.72 -10.64 34.31
N PRO A 17 36.16 -10.71 33.07
CA PRO A 17 36.96 -10.71 31.86
C PRO A 17 37.78 -9.41 31.72
N PRO A 18 38.92 -9.46 31.03
CA PRO A 18 39.73 -8.29 30.72
C PRO A 18 38.89 -7.19 30.06
N LYS A 19 39.09 -5.93 30.47
CA LYS A 19 38.31 -4.78 29.98
C LYS A 19 38.44 -4.60 28.47
N GLU A 20 39.60 -4.92 27.90
CA GLU A 20 39.90 -4.81 26.47
C GLU A 20 39.02 -5.74 25.62
N HIS A 21 38.75 -6.95 26.12
CA HIS A 21 37.93 -7.95 25.46
C HIS A 21 36.46 -7.93 25.90
N ARG A 22 36.10 -7.08 26.86
CA ARG A 22 34.72 -6.95 27.31
C ARG A 22 33.88 -6.31 26.21
N PHE A 23 32.78 -6.96 25.85
CA PHE A 23 31.78 -6.37 24.96
C PHE A 23 31.35 -4.99 25.47
N LYS A 24 31.63 -3.95 24.67
CA LYS A 24 31.19 -2.58 24.97
C LYS A 24 29.68 -2.51 24.72
N PRO A 25 28.85 -2.16 25.72
CA PRO A 25 27.43 -1.97 25.48
C PRO A 25 27.26 -0.86 24.44
N LYS A 26 26.52 -1.14 23.36
CA LYS A 26 26.22 -0.15 22.32
C LYS A 26 25.70 1.11 23.00
N THR A 27 26.39 2.22 22.82
CA THR A 27 25.91 3.53 23.25
C THR A 27 24.56 3.78 22.58
N LYS A 28 23.63 4.44 23.28
CA LYS A 28 22.21 4.59 22.90
C LYS A 28 21.97 5.29 21.55
N ASN A 29 23.02 5.62 20.81
CA ASN A 29 23.00 6.40 19.57
C ASN A 29 23.54 5.67 18.34
N ALA A 30 24.03 4.43 18.43
CA ALA A 30 24.70 3.79 17.28
C ALA A 30 23.76 3.17 16.24
N ASP A 31 22.50 2.89 16.56
CA ASP A 31 21.52 2.34 15.61
C ASP A 31 20.13 2.87 15.95
N ARG A 32 19.87 4.13 15.59
CA ARG A 32 18.54 4.73 15.77
C ARG A 32 17.61 4.30 14.64
N SER A 33 17.38 2.99 14.48
CA SER A 33 16.08 2.55 13.95
C SER A 33 15.03 3.21 14.83
N PRO A 34 14.03 3.93 14.27
CA PRO A 34 13.01 4.57 15.08
C PRO A 34 12.32 3.45 15.86
N LYS A 35 12.68 3.31 17.14
CA LYS A 35 11.97 2.46 18.07
C LYS A 35 10.59 3.08 18.18
N THR A 36 9.68 2.62 17.33
CA THR A 36 8.24 2.77 17.51
C THR A 36 8.01 2.37 18.95
N LYS A 37 7.69 3.36 19.80
CA LYS A 37 7.28 3.12 21.17
C LYS A 37 6.05 2.23 21.05
N ARG A 38 6.21 0.90 21.15
CA ARG A 38 5.07 -0.01 21.28
C ARG A 38 4.31 0.54 22.46
N ALA A 39 3.12 1.08 22.21
CA ALA A 39 2.24 1.53 23.26
C ALA A 39 2.17 0.38 24.26
N LYS A 40 2.44 0.68 25.53
CA LYS A 40 2.40 -0.29 26.62
C LYS A 40 0.97 -0.81 26.63
N ARG A 41 0.72 -1.96 25.95
CA ARG A 41 -0.59 -2.60 25.89
C ARG A 41 -1.09 -2.68 27.32
N ARG A 42 -2.19 -1.99 27.61
CA ARG A 42 -2.87 -2.14 28.89
C ARG A 42 -3.13 -3.63 29.03
N ARG A 43 -2.61 -4.23 30.09
CA ARG A 43 -2.76 -5.66 30.35
C ARG A 43 -4.24 -5.92 30.62
N GLY A 44 -5.03 -6.15 29.57
CA GLY A 44 -6.22 -6.98 29.66
C GLY A 44 -5.81 -8.43 29.87
N GLU A 45 -6.78 -9.31 30.09
CA GLU A 45 -6.55 -10.73 30.32
C GLU A 45 -5.54 -11.34 29.32
N PRO A 46 -4.61 -12.19 29.79
CA PRO A 46 -3.58 -12.76 28.92
C PRO A 46 -4.23 -13.67 27.87
N GLY A 47 -4.50 -13.13 26.68
CA GLY A 47 -4.95 -13.92 25.53
C GLY A 47 -5.97 -13.24 24.62
N GLN A 48 -6.70 -12.22 25.09
CA GLN A 48 -7.72 -11.58 24.27
C GLN A 48 -7.20 -10.30 23.63
N VAL A 49 -7.16 -10.30 22.30
CA VAL A 49 -6.80 -9.12 21.51
C VAL A 49 -8.09 -8.41 21.13
N ASP A 50 -8.30 -7.22 21.69
CA ASP A 50 -9.39 -6.34 21.24
C ASP A 50 -9.07 -5.82 19.83
N LEU A 51 -9.72 -6.44 18.84
CA LEU A 51 -9.58 -6.09 17.42
C LEU A 51 -10.05 -4.66 17.14
N HIS A 52 -11.11 -4.22 17.82
CA HIS A 52 -11.65 -2.88 17.63
C HIS A 52 -10.68 -1.81 18.14
N ALA A 53 -10.11 -2.01 19.33
CA ALA A 53 -9.07 -1.12 19.85
C ALA A 53 -7.82 -1.08 18.96
N LEU A 54 -7.44 -2.20 18.34
CA LEU A 54 -6.31 -2.24 17.39
C LEU A 54 -6.62 -1.49 16.09
N LEU A 55 -7.82 -1.62 15.57
CA LEU A 55 -8.23 -0.98 14.32
C LEU A 55 -8.39 0.54 14.45
N ILE A 56 -8.56 1.05 15.68
CA ILE A 56 -8.67 2.49 15.97
C ILE A 56 -7.33 3.09 16.41
N GLU A 57 -6.36 2.28 16.83
CA GLU A 57 -5.08 2.78 17.34
C GLU A 57 -4.29 3.54 16.25
N PRO A 58 -3.92 4.82 16.46
CA PRO A 58 -3.22 5.62 15.46
C PRO A 58 -1.93 4.97 14.98
N VAL A 59 -1.78 4.83 13.66
CA VAL A 59 -0.63 4.17 13.04
C VAL A 59 0.48 5.18 12.77
N SER A 60 1.73 4.80 13.07
CA SER A 60 2.90 5.61 12.72
C SER A 60 3.35 5.31 11.29
N VAL A 61 3.33 6.32 10.41
CA VAL A 61 3.75 6.21 9.01
C VAL A 61 4.87 7.22 8.73
N VAL A 62 5.82 6.83 7.89
CA VAL A 62 6.93 7.69 7.48
C VAL A 62 6.55 8.44 6.21
N LYS A 63 6.50 9.77 6.28
CA LYS A 63 6.26 10.64 5.12
C LYS A 63 7.39 11.67 5.03
N GLY A 64 8.10 11.69 3.89
CA GLY A 64 9.22 12.63 3.67
C GLY A 64 10.33 12.53 4.73
N GLY A 65 10.65 11.31 5.18
CA GLY A 65 11.67 11.06 6.20
C GLY A 65 11.26 11.39 7.64
N LYS A 66 10.03 11.88 7.88
CA LYS A 66 9.50 12.16 9.22
C LYS A 66 8.44 11.12 9.59
N VAL A 67 8.51 10.61 10.82
CA VAL A 67 7.48 9.71 11.38
C VAL A 67 6.31 10.56 11.87
N GLN A 68 5.13 10.35 11.31
CA GLN A 68 3.89 11.01 11.73
C GLN A 68 2.88 9.97 12.17
N LYS A 69 2.08 10.29 13.19
CA LYS A 69 0.90 9.49 13.55
C LYS A 69 -0.26 9.90 12.67
N MET A 70 -0.98 8.93 12.15
CA MET A 70 -2.19 9.16 11.35
C MET A 70 -3.28 8.19 11.76
N ASP A 71 -4.50 8.53 11.36
CA ASP A 71 -5.65 7.67 11.55
C ASP A 71 -5.48 6.35 10.75
N PRO A 72 -5.89 5.20 11.29
CA PRO A 72 -5.75 3.91 10.61
C PRO A 72 -6.48 3.85 9.27
N PHE A 73 -7.67 4.44 9.19
CA PHE A 73 -8.46 4.47 7.97
C PHE A 73 -7.77 5.30 6.89
N GLU A 74 -7.24 6.47 7.26
CA GLU A 74 -6.45 7.32 6.36
C GLU A 74 -5.17 6.59 5.87
N ALA A 75 -4.48 5.89 6.78
CA ALA A 75 -3.29 5.11 6.44
C ALA A 75 -3.61 4.00 5.43
N MET A 76 -4.71 3.28 5.66
CA MET A 76 -5.20 2.21 4.78
C MET A 76 -5.53 2.75 3.39
N LEU A 77 -6.28 3.85 3.31
CA LEU A 77 -6.68 4.45 2.04
C LEU A 77 -5.46 4.92 1.24
N ARG A 78 -4.50 5.57 1.90
CA ARG A 78 -3.25 5.98 1.27
C ARG A 78 -2.44 4.80 0.75
N LYS A 79 -2.44 3.68 1.49
CA LYS A 79 -1.72 2.48 1.04
C LYS A 79 -2.38 1.88 -0.21
N HIS A 80 -3.71 1.78 -0.23
CA HIS A 80 -4.42 1.33 -1.42
C HIS A 80 -4.17 2.26 -2.61
N LEU A 81 -4.16 3.58 -2.38
CA LEU A 81 -3.86 4.56 -3.44
C LEU A 81 -2.43 4.38 -3.98
N GLU A 82 -1.47 4.15 -3.10
CA GLU A 82 -0.09 3.86 -3.51
C GLU A 82 -0.02 2.60 -4.38
N LEU A 83 -0.68 1.51 -3.98
CA LEU A 83 -0.74 0.25 -4.74
C LEU A 83 -1.45 0.44 -6.09
N ALA A 84 -2.55 1.18 -6.10
CA ALA A 84 -3.29 1.50 -7.31
C ALA A 84 -2.45 2.31 -8.31
N LEU A 85 -1.74 3.34 -7.84
CA LEU A 85 -0.98 4.23 -8.71
C LEU A 85 0.37 3.64 -9.15
N LYS A 86 1.11 3.00 -8.24
CA LYS A 86 2.45 2.46 -8.53
C LYS A 86 2.40 1.07 -9.16
N GLU A 87 1.62 0.19 -8.57
CA GLU A 87 1.59 -1.23 -8.95
C GLU A 87 0.46 -1.54 -9.95
N ARG A 88 -0.42 -0.55 -10.25
CA ARG A 88 -1.59 -0.71 -11.13
C ARG A 88 -2.48 -1.89 -10.72
N SER A 89 -2.53 -2.16 -9.42
CA SER A 89 -3.30 -3.28 -8.88
C SER A 89 -4.81 -3.02 -9.03
N ALA A 90 -5.46 -3.81 -9.88
CA ALA A 90 -6.91 -3.75 -10.07
C ALA A 90 -7.69 -4.00 -8.76
N SER A 91 -7.16 -4.85 -7.88
CA SER A 91 -7.76 -5.12 -6.56
C SER A 91 -7.75 -3.88 -5.67
N ALA A 92 -6.64 -3.14 -5.63
CA ALA A 92 -6.54 -1.91 -4.86
C ALA A 92 -7.45 -0.80 -5.40
N ILE A 93 -7.56 -0.70 -6.74
CA ILE A 93 -8.48 0.25 -7.40
C ILE A 93 -9.93 -0.10 -7.04
N LYS A 94 -10.31 -1.36 -7.14
CA LYS A 94 -11.65 -1.83 -6.79
C LYS A 94 -11.99 -1.49 -5.34
N ALA A 95 -11.11 -1.81 -4.39
CA ALA A 95 -11.33 -1.51 -2.97
C ALA A 95 -11.56 -0.02 -2.71
N ILE A 96 -10.83 0.87 -3.39
CA ILE A 96 -11.05 2.33 -3.29
C ILE A 96 -12.42 2.72 -3.84
N LEU A 97 -12.81 2.18 -5.00
CA LEU A 97 -14.11 2.46 -5.61
C LEU A 97 -15.26 1.97 -4.73
N ASP A 98 -15.17 0.76 -4.19
CA ASP A 98 -16.18 0.19 -3.29
C ASP A 98 -16.37 1.07 -2.05
N MET A 99 -15.28 1.48 -1.39
CA MET A 99 -15.34 2.43 -0.27
C MET A 99 -15.93 3.78 -0.71
N ALA A 100 -15.53 4.31 -1.85
CA ALA A 100 -16.01 5.62 -2.31
C ALA A 100 -17.51 5.60 -2.67
N MET A 101 -18.04 4.46 -3.12
CA MET A 101 -19.48 4.24 -3.31
C MET A 101 -20.21 4.12 -1.97
N GLU A 102 -19.70 3.33 -1.03
CA GLU A 102 -20.31 3.12 0.29
C GLU A 102 -20.48 4.45 1.05
N TYR A 103 -19.43 5.29 1.06
CA TYR A 103 -19.46 6.60 1.70
C TYR A 103 -20.04 7.71 0.82
N SER A 104 -20.57 7.38 -0.38
CA SER A 104 -21.13 8.35 -1.34
C SER A 104 -20.17 9.53 -1.63
N LEU A 105 -18.86 9.26 -1.67
CA LEU A 105 -17.80 10.26 -1.88
C LEU A 105 -17.64 10.62 -3.36
N ILE A 106 -18.10 9.76 -4.26
CA ILE A 106 -18.11 10.03 -5.70
C ILE A 106 -19.36 10.87 -6.00
N LYS A 107 -19.17 12.20 -6.04
CA LYS A 107 -20.09 13.04 -6.82
C LYS A 107 -19.88 12.66 -8.27
N SER A 108 -20.98 12.37 -8.98
CA SER A 108 -20.93 12.15 -10.43
C SER A 108 -20.05 13.25 -11.04
N PRO A 109 -19.06 12.91 -11.89
CA PRO A 109 -18.21 13.93 -12.48
C PRO A 109 -19.12 14.98 -13.15
N PRO A 110 -18.76 16.28 -13.10
CA PRO A 110 -19.41 17.24 -13.98
C PRO A 110 -19.35 16.66 -15.41
N PRO A 111 -20.42 16.79 -16.21
CA PRO A 111 -20.52 16.12 -17.50
C PRO A 111 -19.22 16.35 -18.27
N CYS A 112 -18.46 15.28 -18.45
CA CYS A 112 -17.20 15.32 -19.17
C CYS A 112 -17.56 15.59 -20.63
N ASN A 113 -17.53 16.86 -21.04
CA ASN A 113 -17.52 17.19 -22.45
C ASN A 113 -16.20 16.64 -23.01
N SER A 114 -16.30 15.53 -23.74
CA SER A 114 -15.24 14.79 -24.44
C SER A 114 -14.34 13.89 -23.57
N GLY A 115 -14.33 12.59 -23.89
CA GLY A 115 -13.26 11.67 -23.53
C GLY A 115 -13.70 10.36 -22.86
N GLY A 116 -14.15 9.39 -23.67
CA GLY A 116 -13.96 7.96 -23.34
C GLY A 116 -15.15 7.20 -22.75
N VAL A 117 -16.37 7.42 -23.23
CA VAL A 117 -17.44 6.42 -23.12
C VAL A 117 -17.58 5.77 -24.49
N LEU A 118 -17.28 4.48 -24.62
CA LEU A 118 -17.73 3.69 -25.75
C LEU A 118 -19.25 3.63 -25.66
N MET A 119 -19.92 4.55 -26.34
CA MET A 119 -21.34 4.44 -26.63
C MET A 119 -21.49 3.21 -27.53
N VAL A 120 -22.01 2.13 -26.98
CA VAL A 120 -22.54 1.04 -27.81
C VAL A 120 -23.86 1.60 -28.36
N PRO A 121 -23.95 1.97 -29.65
CA PRO A 121 -25.23 2.39 -30.20
C PRO A 121 -26.21 1.23 -30.04
N MET A 122 -27.46 1.54 -29.70
CA MET A 122 -28.55 0.57 -29.81
C MET A 122 -28.59 0.12 -31.26
N ILE A 123 -28.07 -1.08 -31.52
CA ILE A 123 -27.98 -1.64 -32.86
C ILE A 123 -29.41 -1.84 -33.36
N THR A 124 -29.78 -1.13 -34.43
CA THR A 124 -31.05 -1.34 -35.12
C THR A 124 -30.91 -2.49 -36.13
N GLU A 125 -32.02 -3.08 -36.57
CA GLU A 125 -31.98 -4.16 -37.57
C GLU A 125 -31.33 -3.70 -38.89
N GLU A 126 -31.43 -2.41 -39.21
CA GLU A 126 -30.82 -1.80 -40.39
C GLU A 126 -29.28 -1.79 -40.30
N ASP A 127 -28.73 -1.53 -39.12
CA ASP A 127 -27.29 -1.56 -38.88
C ASP A 127 -26.72 -2.99 -39.01
N ILE A 128 -27.48 -3.99 -38.55
CA ILE A 128 -27.13 -5.41 -38.70
C ILE A 128 -27.13 -5.80 -40.17
N ALA A 129 -28.15 -5.35 -40.92
CA ALA A 129 -28.25 -5.61 -42.35
C ALA A 129 -27.10 -4.97 -43.13
N PHE A 130 -26.70 -3.74 -42.79
CA PHE A 130 -25.56 -3.05 -43.39
C PHE A 130 -24.25 -3.81 -43.17
N VAL A 131 -23.97 -4.26 -41.94
CA VAL A 131 -22.75 -5.01 -41.64
C VAL A 131 -22.72 -6.36 -42.36
N ARG A 132 -23.87 -7.06 -42.46
CA ARG A 132 -23.98 -8.31 -43.24
C ARG A 132 -23.72 -8.08 -44.72
N LEU A 133 -24.36 -7.09 -45.32
CA LEU A 133 -24.19 -6.72 -46.73
C LEU A 133 -22.72 -6.36 -47.04
N TRP A 134 -22.09 -5.59 -46.15
CA TRP A 134 -20.69 -5.21 -46.29
C TRP A 134 -19.74 -6.40 -46.12
N SER A 135 -20.09 -7.37 -45.26
CA SER A 135 -19.30 -8.59 -45.09
C SER A 135 -19.40 -9.51 -46.31
N GLU A 136 -20.56 -9.60 -46.95
CA GLU A 136 -20.78 -10.43 -48.14
C GLU A 136 -20.06 -9.83 -49.35
N SER A 137 -20.10 -8.50 -49.52
CA SER A 137 -19.47 -7.83 -50.66
C SER A 137 -17.93 -7.86 -50.66
N ARG A 138 -17.27 -8.29 -49.57
CA ARG A 138 -15.80 -8.29 -49.44
C ARG A 138 -15.16 -9.64 -49.77
N PHE A 139 -15.94 -10.70 -49.94
CA PHE A 139 -15.41 -12.06 -50.20
C PHE A 139 -15.46 -12.49 -51.67
N ASP A 140 -16.08 -11.71 -52.58
CA ASP A 140 -16.19 -12.09 -53.99
C ASP A 140 -14.98 -11.69 -54.86
N ASP A 141 -14.12 -10.77 -54.41
CA ASP A 141 -12.97 -10.31 -55.20
C ASP A 141 -11.74 -11.27 -55.17
N ASP A 142 -11.68 -12.23 -54.24
CA ASP A 142 -10.53 -13.13 -54.08
C ASP A 142 -10.63 -14.46 -54.86
N GLN A 143 -11.75 -14.73 -55.57
CA GLN A 143 -11.93 -15.97 -56.36
C GLN A 143 -11.63 -15.82 -57.87
N ALA A 144 -11.34 -14.61 -58.38
CA ALA A 144 -11.18 -14.36 -59.83
C ALA A 144 -9.72 -14.32 -60.34
N GLY A 145 -8.73 -14.70 -59.53
CA GLY A 145 -7.30 -14.52 -59.85
C GLY A 145 -6.44 -15.79 -59.97
N GLY A 146 -7.04 -16.97 -60.10
CA GLY A 146 -6.32 -18.26 -59.96
C GLY A 146 -6.50 -19.24 -61.11
N ALA A 147 -6.33 -18.81 -62.37
CA ALA A 147 -6.15 -19.74 -63.49
C ALA A 147 -5.38 -19.08 -64.63
N SER A 148 -4.05 -19.21 -64.62
CA SER A 148 -3.17 -19.16 -65.79
C SER A 148 -1.83 -19.79 -65.45
#